data_AF-A0A2T5MDE3-F1
#
_entry.id   AF-A0A2T5MDE3-F1
#
_cell.length_a   1.000
_cell.length_b   1.000
_cell.length_c   1.000
_cell.angle_alpha   90.00
_cell.angle_beta   90.00
_cell.angle_gamma   90.00
#
_symmetry.space_group_name_H-M   'P 1'
#
loop_
_entity.id
_entity.type
_entity.pdbx_description
1 polymer ?
#
loop_
_entity_poly.entity_id
_entity_poly.type
_entity_poly.pdbx_seq_one_letter_code
_entity_poly.pdbx_strand_id
1 'polypeptide(L)'
;MYLPSDPKVWNEIAQDPLIKRPIFWLPIAFVILIPFLTDEDQIRTSLLVQQFVAALSYLVPSIDTWVQRSEFPSTTGFLFSIYWVLMPYYFLIFAGIKDKSEYVKIWRSTGWKRYFSPLILISIPLAYGLIFYFFAFPEESNCSHECIHRSPSLQNFWGICSVIGITSLSAEVFRWMKNFKAIYFSELQEGENT
;
A
#
# COMPACT_ATOMS: atom_id res chain seq x y z
N MET A 1 -10.65 11.26 -18.13
CA MET A 1 -9.89 11.17 -16.86
C MET A 1 -9.10 12.45 -16.74
N TYR A 2 -9.48 13.38 -15.86
CA TYR A 2 -8.81 14.68 -15.72
C TYR A 2 -7.68 14.51 -14.71
N LEU A 3 -6.44 14.36 -15.17
CA LEU A 3 -5.28 14.66 -14.33
C LEU A 3 -5.46 16.11 -13.88
N PRO A 4 -5.45 16.43 -12.58
CA PRO A 4 -5.55 17.81 -12.14
C PRO A 4 -4.33 18.55 -12.70
N SER A 5 -4.53 19.28 -13.78
CA SER A 5 -3.53 20.14 -14.42
C SER A 5 -3.30 21.43 -13.64
N ASP A 6 -4.08 21.65 -12.58
CA ASP A 6 -3.95 22.81 -11.70
C ASP A 6 -2.68 22.66 -10.84
N PRO A 7 -1.64 23.50 -11.05
CA PRO A 7 -0.42 23.46 -10.26
C PRO A 7 -0.66 23.72 -8.76
N LYS A 8 -1.82 24.28 -8.37
CA LYS A 8 -2.18 24.41 -6.95
C LYS A 8 -2.38 23.07 -6.28
N VAL A 9 -3.00 22.10 -6.95
CA VAL A 9 -3.23 20.76 -6.39
C VAL A 9 -1.90 20.03 -6.19
N TRP A 10 -0.98 20.14 -7.15
CA TRP A 10 0.37 19.58 -7.02
C TRP A 10 1.18 20.27 -5.92
N ASN A 11 1.05 21.59 -5.77
CA ASN A 11 1.69 22.31 -4.67
C ASN A 11 1.10 21.92 -3.31
N GLU A 12 -0.20 21.70 -3.20
CA GLU A 12 -0.83 21.23 -1.96
C GLU A 12 -0.36 19.81 -1.59
N ILE A 13 -0.29 18.90 -2.56
CA ILE A 13 0.26 17.55 -2.35
C ILE A 13 1.75 17.61 -1.98
N ALA A 14 2.55 18.40 -2.70
CA ALA A 14 3.96 18.58 -2.40
C ALA A 14 4.19 19.24 -1.03
N GLN A 15 3.19 19.95 -0.51
CA GLN A 15 3.24 20.53 0.82
C GLN A 15 2.82 19.57 1.95
N ASP A 16 2.31 18.38 1.63
CA ASP A 16 1.92 17.37 2.61
C ASP A 16 3.10 17.04 3.55
N PRO A 17 2.92 17.21 4.87
CA PRO A 17 3.96 16.90 5.87
C PRO A 17 4.50 15.48 5.78
N LEU A 18 3.72 14.52 5.27
CA LEU A 18 4.14 13.15 5.08
C LEU A 18 5.14 13.01 3.92
N ILE A 19 4.79 13.57 2.76
CA ILE A 19 5.61 13.49 1.54
C ILE A 19 6.94 14.21 1.74
N LYS A 20 6.97 15.23 2.59
CA LYS A 20 8.20 15.94 2.96
C LYS A 20 9.12 15.15 3.90
N ARG A 21 8.63 14.13 4.61
CA ARG A 21 9.43 13.39 5.58
C ARG A 21 10.28 12.34 4.88
N PRO A 22 11.62 12.37 5.01
CA PRO A 22 12.49 11.38 4.38
C PRO A 22 12.21 9.97 4.91
N ILE A 23 11.75 9.83 6.16
CA ILE A 23 11.40 8.54 6.77
C ILE A 23 10.28 7.80 6.02
N PHE A 24 9.40 8.53 5.30
CA PHE A 24 8.38 7.93 4.46
C PHE A 24 8.98 7.29 3.21
N TRP A 25 9.96 7.94 2.59
CA TRP A 25 10.56 7.54 1.32
C TRP A 25 11.73 6.56 1.47
N LEU A 26 12.47 6.60 2.58
CA LEU A 26 13.66 5.78 2.77
C LEU A 26 13.41 4.27 2.56
N PRO A 27 12.33 3.66 3.10
CA PRO A 27 12.07 2.25 2.86
C PRO A 27 11.71 1.94 1.40
N ILE A 28 10.94 2.82 0.73
CA ILE A 28 10.62 2.68 -0.69
C ILE A 28 11.90 2.78 -1.54
N ALA A 29 12.73 3.78 -1.29
CA ALA A 29 14.00 3.95 -2.00
C ALA A 29 14.91 2.74 -1.80
N PHE A 30 15.00 2.21 -0.58
CA PHE A 30 15.76 1.00 -0.30
C PHE A 30 15.25 -0.18 -1.14
N VAL A 31 13.94 -0.45 -1.13
CA VAL A 31 13.36 -1.56 -1.88
C VAL A 31 13.45 -1.38 -3.40
N ILE A 32 13.35 -0.14 -3.91
CA ILE A 32 13.59 0.15 -5.33
C ILE A 32 14.99 -0.25 -5.76
N LEU A 33 15.99 -0.05 -4.90
CA LEU A 33 17.38 -0.31 -5.22
C LEU A 33 17.75 -1.80 -5.16
N ILE A 34 17.02 -2.62 -4.39
CA ILE A 34 17.36 -4.04 -4.19
C ILE A 34 17.55 -4.77 -5.53
N PRO A 35 16.58 -4.78 -6.47
CA PRO A 35 16.75 -5.52 -7.75
C PRO A 35 17.95 -5.08 -8.60
N PHE A 36 18.51 -3.88 -8.36
CA PHE A 36 19.65 -3.35 -9.11
C PHE A 36 20.99 -3.55 -8.40
N LEU A 37 20.97 -3.71 -7.08
CA LEU A 37 22.18 -3.81 -6.25
C LEU A 37 22.53 -5.25 -5.89
N THR A 38 21.60 -6.19 -6.03
CA THR A 38 21.78 -7.57 -5.62
C THR A 38 21.65 -8.52 -6.79
N ASP A 39 22.61 -9.43 -6.92
CA ASP A 39 22.51 -10.58 -7.83
C ASP A 39 21.80 -11.75 -7.12
N GLU A 40 21.07 -12.56 -7.89
CA GLU A 40 20.33 -13.73 -7.40
C GLU A 40 21.25 -14.69 -6.66
N ASP A 41 22.48 -14.90 -7.15
CA ASP A 41 23.47 -15.77 -6.50
C ASP A 41 23.96 -15.22 -5.15
N GLN A 42 24.04 -13.90 -5.00
CA GLN A 42 24.43 -13.25 -3.74
C GLN A 42 23.33 -13.37 -2.69
N ILE A 43 22.07 -13.15 -3.10
CA ILE A 43 20.91 -13.34 -2.21
C ILE A 43 20.80 -14.83 -1.82
N ARG A 44 20.93 -15.73 -2.80
CA ARG A 44 20.82 -17.17 -2.58
C ARG A 44 21.87 -17.68 -1.60
N THR A 45 23.09 -17.14 -1.59
CA THR A 45 24.17 -17.62 -0.69
C THR A 45 24.17 -16.96 0.69
N SER A 46 23.40 -15.89 0.88
CA SER A 46 23.32 -15.19 2.16
C SER A 46 22.46 -15.94 3.18
N LEU A 47 23.11 -16.50 4.20
CA LEU A 47 22.43 -17.21 5.29
C LEU A 47 21.40 -16.35 6.01
N LEU A 48 21.71 -15.06 6.22
CA LEU A 48 20.81 -14.13 6.92
C LEU A 48 19.53 -13.91 6.10
N VAL A 49 19.66 -13.76 4.79
CA VAL A 49 18.50 -13.56 3.92
C VAL A 49 17.64 -14.82 3.87
N GLN A 50 18.24 -16.00 3.74
CA GLN A 50 17.50 -17.26 3.76
C GLN A 50 16.73 -17.45 5.07
N GLN A 51 17.36 -17.19 6.22
CA GLN A 51 16.70 -17.32 7.52
C GLN A 51 15.56 -16.31 7.68
N PHE A 52 15.76 -15.07 7.23
CA PHE A 52 14.73 -14.05 7.25
C PHE A 52 13.53 -14.45 6.38
N VAL A 53 13.76 -14.90 5.15
CA VAL A 53 12.70 -15.36 4.25
C VAL A 53 11.99 -16.57 4.82
N ALA A 54 12.71 -17.57 5.34
CA ALA A 54 12.11 -18.76 5.94
C ALA A 54 11.21 -18.43 7.13
N ALA A 55 11.64 -17.53 8.01
CA ALA A 55 10.84 -17.08 9.16
C ALA A 55 9.56 -16.36 8.72
N LEU A 56 9.64 -15.52 7.69
CA LEU A 56 8.51 -14.78 7.14
C LEU A 56 7.56 -15.68 6.35
N SER A 57 8.07 -16.61 5.55
CA SER A 57 7.29 -17.63 4.84
C SER A 57 6.48 -18.51 5.80
N TYR A 58 7.03 -18.83 6.98
CA TYR A 58 6.28 -19.55 8.01
C TYR A 58 5.05 -18.76 8.51
N LEU A 59 5.17 -17.44 8.66
CA LEU A 59 4.06 -16.57 9.08
C LEU A 59 3.12 -16.24 7.93
N VAL A 60 3.65 -16.17 6.70
CA VAL A 60 2.92 -15.80 5.49
C VAL A 60 3.21 -16.82 4.38
N PRO A 61 2.45 -17.93 4.32
CA PRO A 61 2.69 -19.01 3.36
C PRO A 61 2.56 -18.60 1.88
N SER A 62 1.93 -17.46 1.59
CA SER A 62 1.84 -16.94 0.22
C SER A 62 3.21 -16.60 -0.35
N ILE A 63 4.21 -16.26 0.48
CA ILE A 63 5.58 -15.97 0.03
C ILE A 63 6.15 -17.19 -0.71
N ASP A 64 6.04 -18.40 -0.14
CA ASP A 64 6.54 -19.62 -0.77
C ASP A 64 5.85 -19.91 -2.10
N THR A 65 4.56 -19.58 -2.21
CA THR A 65 3.81 -19.74 -3.48
C THR A 65 4.38 -18.85 -4.58
N TRP A 66 4.78 -17.61 -4.25
CA TRP A 66 5.42 -16.69 -5.19
C TRP A 66 6.86 -17.13 -5.52
N VAL A 67 7.63 -17.57 -4.52
CA VAL A 67 9.00 -18.06 -4.67
C VAL A 67 9.06 -19.27 -5.62
N GLN A 68 8.20 -20.26 -5.44
CA GLN A 68 8.17 -21.48 -6.26
C GLN A 68 7.89 -21.23 -7.73
N ARG A 69 7.31 -20.09 -8.06
CA ARG A 69 6.81 -19.78 -9.41
C ARG A 69 7.54 -18.63 -10.07
N SER A 70 8.48 -18.00 -9.38
CA SER A 70 9.31 -16.95 -9.98
C SER A 70 10.52 -17.54 -10.67
N GLU A 71 10.94 -16.88 -11.75
CA GLU A 71 12.25 -17.10 -12.38
C GLU A 71 13.42 -16.60 -11.49
N PHE A 72 13.12 -15.84 -10.42
CA PHE A 72 14.10 -15.30 -9.46
C PHE A 72 13.71 -15.61 -8.00
N PRO A 73 13.70 -16.90 -7.58
CA PRO A 73 13.07 -17.33 -6.33
C PRO A 73 13.63 -16.63 -5.09
N SER A 74 14.95 -16.44 -5.01
CA SER A 74 15.61 -15.86 -3.84
C SER A 74 15.31 -14.38 -3.74
N THR A 75 15.42 -13.65 -4.86
CA THR A 75 15.06 -12.22 -4.94
C THR A 75 13.59 -12.01 -4.62
N THR A 76 12.69 -12.80 -5.20
CA THR A 76 11.24 -12.74 -4.94
C THR A 76 10.94 -12.96 -3.46
N GLY A 77 11.48 -14.02 -2.86
CA GLY A 77 11.26 -14.33 -1.45
C GLY A 77 11.73 -13.20 -0.54
N PHE A 78 12.89 -12.62 -0.84
CA PHE A 78 13.43 -11.49 -0.09
C PHE A 78 12.58 -10.23 -0.22
N LEU A 79 12.22 -9.84 -1.45
CA LEU A 79 11.38 -8.66 -1.70
C LEU A 79 10.02 -8.77 -1.01
N PHE A 80 9.34 -9.91 -1.16
CA PHE A 80 8.02 -10.13 -0.56
C PHE A 80 8.09 -10.16 0.96
N SER A 81 9.15 -10.72 1.54
CA SER A 81 9.38 -10.68 2.98
C SER A 81 9.54 -9.24 3.48
N ILE A 82 10.28 -8.39 2.76
CA ILE A 82 10.41 -6.97 3.11
C ILE A 82 9.06 -6.27 2.99
N TYR A 83 8.28 -6.51 1.94
CA TYR A 83 6.96 -5.90 1.78
C TYR A 83 6.03 -6.20 2.95
N TRP A 84 6.03 -7.44 3.44
CA TRP A 84 5.26 -7.82 4.62
C TRP A 84 5.70 -7.10 5.89
N VAL A 85 7.00 -6.86 6.07
CA VAL A 85 7.52 -6.04 7.19
C VAL A 85 7.18 -4.56 7.02
N LEU A 86 7.13 -4.04 5.79
CA LEU A 86 6.77 -2.65 5.51
C LEU A 86 5.28 -2.37 5.69
N MET A 87 4.41 -3.36 5.55
CA MET A 87 2.96 -3.18 5.74
C MET A 87 2.59 -2.58 7.11
N PRO A 88 2.98 -3.15 8.27
CA PRO A 88 2.65 -2.56 9.56
C PRO A 88 3.28 -1.17 9.75
N TYR A 89 4.49 -0.95 9.20
CA TYR A 89 5.16 0.35 9.24
C TYR A 89 4.33 1.45 8.53
N TYR A 90 3.94 1.22 7.28
CA TYR A 90 3.12 2.17 6.53
C TYR A 90 1.70 2.31 7.07
N PHE A 91 1.12 1.23 7.61
CA PHE A 91 -0.18 1.30 8.29
C PHE A 91 -0.14 2.28 9.47
N LEU A 92 0.85 2.17 10.35
CA LEU A 92 0.99 3.06 11.51
C LEU A 92 1.17 4.51 11.10
N ILE A 93 1.98 4.74 10.07
CA ILE A 93 2.14 6.06 9.46
C ILE A 93 0.78 6.58 8.97
N PHE A 94 0.09 5.84 8.09
CA PHE A 94 -1.18 6.31 7.52
C PHE A 94 -2.32 6.44 8.54
N ALA A 95 -2.31 5.64 9.60
CA ALA A 95 -3.30 5.70 10.66
C ALA A 95 -3.09 6.91 11.59
N GLY A 96 -1.84 7.38 11.73
CA GLY A 96 -1.46 8.44 12.67
C GLY A 96 -1.48 9.88 12.14
N ILE A 97 -1.69 10.09 10.84
CA ILE A 97 -1.46 11.41 10.20
C ILE A 97 -2.53 12.46 10.51
N LYS A 98 -3.81 12.08 10.53
CA LYS A 98 -4.89 13.07 10.59
C LYS A 98 -5.38 13.26 12.01
N ASP A 99 -5.44 14.53 12.42
CA ASP A 99 -6.15 14.92 13.63
C ASP A 99 -7.62 14.52 13.52
N LYS A 100 -8.14 13.97 14.62
CA LYS A 100 -9.51 13.44 14.71
C LYS A 100 -10.55 14.46 14.22
N SER A 101 -10.38 15.73 14.61
CA SER A 101 -11.29 16.83 14.28
C SER A 101 -11.33 17.10 12.78
N GLU A 102 -10.19 17.13 12.11
CA GLU A 102 -10.08 17.35 10.67
C GLU A 102 -10.68 16.18 9.89
N TYR A 103 -10.39 14.94 10.31
CA TYR A 103 -10.95 13.75 9.70
C TYR A 103 -12.48 13.74 9.77
N VAL A 104 -13.06 13.96 10.95
CA VAL A 104 -14.51 14.01 11.14
C VAL A 104 -15.15 15.16 10.34
N LYS A 105 -14.48 16.33 10.27
CA LYS A 105 -14.94 17.48 9.48
C LYS A 105 -15.04 17.17 7.99
N ILE A 106 -14.10 16.40 7.42
CA ILE A 106 -14.14 16.00 6.01
C ILE A 106 -15.36 15.11 5.74
N TRP A 107 -15.60 14.10 6.60
CA TRP A 107 -16.75 13.19 6.48
C TRP A 107 -18.10 13.87 6.66
N ARG A 108 -18.14 14.98 7.40
CA ARG A 108 -19.33 15.81 7.64
C ARG A 108 -19.47 17.01 6.71
N SER A 109 -18.49 17.24 5.85
CA SER A 109 -18.56 18.33 4.88
C SER A 109 -19.77 18.16 3.98
N THR A 110 -20.40 19.27 3.60
CA THR A 110 -21.51 19.28 2.65
C THR A 110 -20.98 19.40 1.21
N GLY A 111 -21.72 18.85 0.24
CA GLY A 111 -21.35 18.87 -1.18
C GLY A 111 -20.37 17.77 -1.61
N TRP A 112 -19.67 17.99 -2.73
CA TRP A 112 -18.87 16.95 -3.41
C TRP A 112 -17.74 16.37 -2.54
N LYS A 113 -17.19 17.16 -1.61
CA LYS A 113 -16.12 16.74 -0.68
C LYS A 113 -16.51 15.57 0.23
N ARG A 114 -17.81 15.43 0.56
CA ARG A 114 -18.34 14.28 1.32
C ARG A 114 -18.15 12.96 0.61
N TYR A 115 -18.25 12.96 -0.72
CA TYR A 115 -18.21 11.76 -1.54
C TYR A 115 -16.79 11.35 -1.91
N PHE A 116 -15.81 12.24 -1.76
CA PHE A 116 -14.41 11.98 -2.13
C PHE A 116 -13.75 10.93 -1.21
N SER A 117 -14.04 10.95 0.10
CA SER A 117 -13.47 9.97 1.04
C SER A 117 -14.00 8.54 0.82
N PRO A 118 -15.33 8.33 0.64
CA PRO A 118 -15.86 7.05 0.17
C PRO A 118 -15.33 6.63 -1.20
N LEU A 119 -15.10 7.58 -2.11
CA LEU A 119 -14.54 7.31 -3.43
C LEU A 119 -13.12 6.72 -3.33
N ILE A 120 -12.29 7.15 -2.38
CA ILE A 120 -10.97 6.53 -2.15
C ILE A 120 -11.13 5.07 -1.69
N LEU A 121 -12.08 4.81 -0.79
CA LEU A 121 -12.39 3.46 -0.31
C LEU A 121 -12.86 2.50 -1.42
N ILE A 122 -13.46 3.03 -2.49
CA ILE A 122 -13.94 2.24 -3.64
C ILE A 122 -12.89 2.16 -4.75
N SER A 123 -12.25 3.29 -5.08
CA SER A 123 -11.34 3.42 -6.21
C SER A 123 -10.02 2.66 -6.00
N ILE A 124 -9.50 2.57 -4.78
CA ILE A 124 -8.30 1.78 -4.49
C ILE A 124 -8.58 0.29 -4.77
N PRO A 125 -9.59 -0.37 -4.17
CA PRO A 125 -9.94 -1.75 -4.53
C PRO A 125 -10.22 -1.95 -6.02
N LEU A 126 -10.89 -1.00 -6.67
CA LEU A 126 -11.18 -1.09 -8.10
C LEU A 126 -9.91 -1.02 -8.94
N ALA A 127 -8.94 -0.19 -8.55
CA ALA A 127 -7.63 -0.12 -9.18
C ALA A 127 -6.84 -1.42 -8.97
N TYR A 128 -6.87 -2.03 -7.78
CA TYR A 128 -6.32 -3.37 -7.57
C TYR A 128 -7.00 -4.42 -8.44
N GLY A 129 -8.34 -4.42 -8.51
CA GLY A 129 -9.10 -5.33 -9.38
C GLY A 129 -8.71 -5.18 -10.86
N LEU A 130 -8.48 -3.95 -11.33
CA LEU A 130 -7.99 -3.68 -12.68
C LEU A 130 -6.53 -4.11 -12.86
N ILE A 131 -5.65 -3.89 -11.88
CA ILE A 131 -4.26 -4.38 -11.91
C ILE A 131 -4.26 -5.92 -11.99
N PHE A 132 -5.11 -6.60 -11.23
CA PHE A 132 -5.28 -8.06 -11.31
C PHE A 132 -5.90 -8.54 -12.63
N TYR A 133 -6.60 -7.68 -13.36
CA TYR A 133 -7.09 -7.97 -14.70
C TYR A 133 -5.98 -7.84 -15.77
N PHE A 134 -5.06 -6.89 -15.60
CA PHE A 134 -3.96 -6.66 -16.56
C PHE A 134 -2.74 -7.55 -16.33
N PHE A 135 -2.50 -7.97 -15.09
CA PHE A 135 -1.36 -8.80 -14.74
C PHE A 135 -1.80 -10.20 -14.34
N ALA A 136 -1.32 -11.19 -15.09
CA ALA A 136 -1.50 -12.59 -14.78
C ALA A 136 -0.81 -12.92 -13.46
N PHE A 137 -1.60 -13.37 -12.48
CA PHE A 137 -1.07 -13.97 -11.28
C PHE A 137 -0.24 -15.21 -11.63
N PRO A 138 0.69 -15.64 -10.77
CA PRO A 138 1.49 -16.84 -11.02
C PRO A 138 0.67 -18.14 -11.11
N GLU A 139 -0.66 -18.10 -10.93
CA GLU A 139 -1.60 -19.21 -11.13
C GLU A 139 -2.06 -19.39 -12.57
N GLU A 140 -1.89 -18.40 -13.45
CA GLU A 140 -2.33 -18.49 -14.84
C GLU A 140 -1.27 -19.16 -15.72
N SER A 141 -1.65 -20.25 -16.39
CA SER A 141 -0.76 -21.04 -17.25
C SER A 141 -0.39 -20.35 -18.57
N ASN A 142 -1.16 -19.33 -18.98
CA ASN A 142 -0.95 -18.56 -20.20
C ASN A 142 -1.01 -17.07 -19.87
N CYS A 143 0.15 -16.40 -19.76
CA CYS A 143 0.20 -14.94 -19.68
C CYS A 143 -0.17 -14.34 -21.04
N SER A 144 -1.26 -13.58 -21.11
CA SER A 144 -1.68 -12.89 -22.34
C SER A 144 -0.87 -11.62 -22.66
N HIS A 145 -0.25 -10.99 -21.64
CA HIS A 145 0.46 -9.71 -21.79
C HIS A 145 1.86 -9.72 -21.15
N GLU A 146 1.98 -9.60 -19.82
CA GLU A 146 3.27 -9.68 -19.10
C GLU A 146 3.13 -10.48 -17.80
N CYS A 147 4.05 -11.42 -17.58
CA CYS A 147 4.10 -12.26 -16.40
C CYS A 147 4.85 -11.53 -15.26
N ILE A 148 4.17 -11.17 -14.16
CA ILE A 148 4.83 -10.54 -12.98
C ILE A 148 6.02 -11.38 -12.49
N HIS A 149 5.88 -12.71 -12.48
CA HIS A 149 6.89 -13.62 -11.94
C HIS A 149 8.20 -13.71 -12.75
N ARG A 150 8.26 -13.12 -13.96
CA ARG A 150 9.43 -13.10 -14.86
C ARG A 150 10.34 -11.87 -14.74
N SER A 151 9.93 -10.84 -14.00
CA SER A 151 10.72 -9.61 -13.89
C SER A 151 10.77 -9.13 -12.43
N PRO A 152 11.96 -9.13 -11.79
CA PRO A 152 12.12 -8.61 -10.43
C PRO A 152 11.65 -7.16 -10.32
N SER A 153 11.92 -6.33 -11.33
CA SER A 153 11.46 -4.93 -11.36
C SER A 153 9.95 -4.80 -11.40
N LEU A 154 9.26 -5.67 -12.15
CA LEU A 154 7.80 -5.67 -12.22
C LEU A 154 7.18 -6.17 -10.90
N GLN A 155 7.76 -7.22 -10.29
CA GLN A 155 7.40 -7.66 -8.94
C GLN A 155 7.60 -6.55 -7.92
N ASN A 156 8.69 -5.80 -8.04
CA ASN A 156 9.03 -4.71 -7.14
C ASN A 156 8.00 -3.57 -7.26
N PHE A 157 7.71 -3.13 -8.49
CA PHE A 157 6.71 -2.12 -8.74
C PHE A 157 5.33 -2.53 -8.22
N TRP A 158 4.92 -3.78 -8.49
CA TRP A 158 3.66 -4.33 -7.99
C TRP A 158 3.63 -4.41 -6.47
N GLY A 159 4.72 -4.82 -5.82
CA GLY A 159 4.84 -4.93 -4.37
C GLY A 159 4.77 -3.56 -3.67
N ILE A 160 5.46 -2.54 -4.19
CA ILE A 160 5.38 -1.17 -3.68
C ILE A 160 3.95 -0.64 -3.76
N CYS A 161 3.32 -0.77 -4.94
CA CYS A 161 1.93 -0.40 -5.13
C CYS A 161 1.03 -1.13 -4.13
N SER A 162 1.24 -2.44 -3.97
CA SER A 162 0.51 -3.31 -3.05
C SER A 162 0.62 -2.87 -1.59
N VAL A 163 1.82 -2.59 -1.10
CA VAL A 163 2.02 -2.12 0.28
C VAL A 163 1.34 -0.78 0.49
N ILE A 164 1.57 0.21 -0.37
CA ILE A 164 1.03 1.57 -0.18
C ILE A 164 -0.50 1.56 -0.26
N GLY A 165 -1.07 0.90 -1.28
CA GLY A 165 -2.52 0.91 -1.49
C GLY A 165 -3.27 0.10 -0.43
N ILE A 166 -2.81 -1.10 -0.06
CA ILE A 166 -3.45 -1.90 0.98
C ILE A 166 -3.37 -1.19 2.33
N THR A 167 -2.19 -0.71 2.72
CA THR A 167 -2.01 -0.07 4.04
C THR A 167 -2.74 1.26 4.16
N SER A 168 -2.79 2.07 3.09
CA SER A 168 -3.59 3.31 3.07
C SER A 168 -5.08 3.02 3.18
N LEU A 169 -5.59 2.03 2.45
CA LEU A 169 -6.99 1.58 2.55
C LEU A 169 -7.31 1.07 3.96
N SER A 170 -6.47 0.19 4.51
CA SER A 170 -6.64 -0.34 5.87
C SER A 170 -6.61 0.79 6.91
N ALA A 171 -5.74 1.78 6.76
CA ALA A 171 -5.67 2.92 7.65
C ALA A 171 -6.91 3.83 7.58
N GLU A 172 -7.46 4.04 6.37
CA GLU A 172 -8.72 4.77 6.20
C GLU A 172 -9.90 4.01 6.83
N VAL A 173 -10.00 2.70 6.60
CA VAL A 173 -11.01 1.84 7.25
C VAL A 173 -10.88 1.88 8.77
N PHE A 174 -9.67 1.76 9.29
CA PHE A 174 -9.40 1.88 10.73
C PHE A 174 -9.83 3.25 11.28
N ARG A 175 -9.47 4.35 10.62
CA ARG A 175 -9.87 5.70 11.04
C ARG A 175 -11.37 5.91 10.96
N TRP A 176 -12.03 5.36 9.94
CA TRP A 176 -13.49 5.38 9.83
C TRP A 176 -14.14 4.63 10.98
N MET A 177 -13.72 3.38 11.27
CA MET A 177 -14.25 2.60 12.41
C MET A 177 -14.03 3.30 13.75
N LYS A 178 -12.80 3.79 14.00
CA LYS A 178 -12.44 4.51 15.24
C LYS A 178 -13.30 5.75 15.48
N ASN A 179 -13.71 6.43 14.40
CA ASN A 179 -14.47 7.68 14.47
C ASN A 179 -15.95 7.52 14.08
N PHE A 180 -16.43 6.30 13.86
CA PHE A 180 -17.78 6.04 13.36
C PHE A 180 -18.85 6.77 14.18
N LYS A 181 -18.78 6.68 15.52
CA LYS A 181 -19.70 7.38 16.41
C LYS A 181 -19.66 8.90 16.26
N ALA A 182 -18.46 9.47 16.15
CA ALA A 182 -18.28 10.90 15.99
C ALA A 182 -18.69 11.39 14.59
N ILE A 183 -18.65 10.54 13.56
CA ILE A 183 -19.10 10.89 12.21
C ILE A 183 -20.63 10.94 12.16
N TYR A 184 -21.30 9.88 12.66
CA TYR A 184 -22.74 9.69 12.45
C TYR A 184 -23.64 10.09 13.62
N PHE A 185 -23.15 10.15 14.86
CA PHE A 185 -24.01 10.33 16.05
C PHE A 185 -23.78 11.60 16.85
N SER A 186 -22.85 12.49 16.49
CA SER A 186 -22.65 13.70 17.32
C SER A 186 -23.77 14.75 17.20
N GLU A 187 -24.67 14.65 16.23
CA GLU A 187 -25.84 15.54 16.13
C GLU A 187 -26.90 15.21 17.22
N LEU A 188 -26.89 13.99 17.77
CA LEU A 188 -27.77 13.59 18.87
C LEU A 188 -27.39 14.21 20.22
N GLN A 189 -26.17 14.76 20.37
CA GLN A 189 -25.73 15.40 21.62
C GLN A 189 -25.99 16.91 21.66
N GLU A 190 -26.22 17.56 20.52
CA GLU A 190 -26.56 19.00 20.48
C GLU A 190 -28.06 19.24 20.70
N GLY A 191 -28.91 18.23 20.48
CA GLY A 191 -30.37 18.30 20.71
C GLY A 191 -30.86 17.94 22.12
N GLU A 192 -29.99 17.45 23.01
CA GLU A 192 -30.33 17.18 24.43
C GLU A 192 -30.00 18.36 25.37
N ASN A 193 -29.36 19.42 24.86
CA ASN A 193 -29.00 20.62 25.63
C ASN A 193 -29.83 21.87 25.25
N THR A 194 -30.97 21.69 24.59
CA THR A 194 -32.00 22.73 24.34
C THR A 194 -33.33 22.28 24.90
#